data_AF-A0A954G3B3-F1
#
_entry.id   AF-A0A954G3B3-F1
#
_cell.length_a   1.000
_cell.length_b   1.000
_cell.length_c   1.000
_cell.angle_alpha   90.00
_cell.angle_beta   90.00
_cell.angle_gamma   90.00
#
_symmetry.space_group_name_H-M   'P 1'
#
loop_
_entity.id
_entity.type
_entity.pdbx_description
1 polymer ?
#
loop_
_entity_poly.entity_id
_entity_poly.type
_entity_poly.pdbx_seq_one_letter_code
_entity_poly.pdbx_strand_id
1 'polypeptide(L)'
;MTDFETRDEVLAVPESETFRVMLSGYFQVKVAERGCAPFKRRPRMAARLPHGDYVFSVRPSWDRRSLDCEIVTVEAIFQQDIRAMVLTLDRKGPHISMLSCRYVDDAIINFLELARFFPLMPWTCFARSTDRCCICGRVLTDPVSRARGVGPEC
;
A
#
# COMPACT_ATOMS: atom_id res chain seq x y z
N MET A 1 21.78 -11.81 13.45
CA MET A 1 20.32 -11.78 13.70
C MET A 1 19.92 -10.36 14.10
N THR A 2 20.41 -9.37 13.36
CA THR A 2 20.61 -7.97 13.80
C THR A 2 20.21 -6.95 12.72
N ASP A 3 19.66 -7.44 11.60
CA ASP A 3 19.49 -6.65 10.37
C ASP A 3 18.04 -6.16 10.16
N PHE A 4 17.09 -6.67 10.94
CA PHE A 4 15.67 -6.33 10.84
C PHE A 4 15.28 -5.21 11.80
N GLU A 5 15.72 -5.30 13.07
CA GLU A 5 15.43 -4.28 14.10
C GLU A 5 15.96 -2.90 13.68
N THR A 6 17.18 -2.83 13.14
CA THR A 6 17.74 -1.58 12.62
C THR A 6 16.95 -1.01 11.44
N ARG A 7 16.31 -1.86 10.62
CA ARG A 7 15.51 -1.41 9.47
C ARG A 7 14.10 -0.98 9.88
N ASP A 8 13.49 -1.65 10.86
CA ASP A 8 12.22 -1.20 11.46
C ASP A 8 12.41 0.17 12.14
N GLU A 9 13.54 0.39 12.81
CA GLU A 9 13.92 1.71 13.36
C GLU A 9 14.07 2.79 12.27
N VAL A 10 14.71 2.47 11.14
CA VAL A 10 14.83 3.39 9.99
C VAL A 10 13.47 3.74 9.40
N LEU A 11 12.52 2.80 9.41
CA LEU A 11 11.16 3.02 8.94
C LEU A 11 10.28 3.73 9.97
N ALA A 12 10.67 3.77 11.25
CA ALA A 12 9.91 4.36 12.36
C ALA A 12 9.99 5.90 12.36
N VAL A 13 9.87 6.50 11.19
CA VAL A 13 9.84 7.95 10.97
C VAL A 13 8.39 8.45 10.88
N PRO A 14 8.12 9.73 11.22
CA PRO A 14 6.77 10.30 11.19
C PRO A 14 6.05 10.15 9.84
N GLU A 15 6.79 10.11 8.74
CA GLU A 15 6.23 9.99 7.40
C GLU A 15 5.57 8.62 7.17
N SER A 16 6.12 7.54 7.74
CA SER A 16 5.51 6.20 7.66
C SER A 16 4.15 6.17 8.37
N GLU A 17 4.04 6.82 9.52
CA GLU A 17 2.78 6.93 10.27
C GLU A 17 1.79 7.84 9.54
N THR A 18 2.24 8.98 9.03
CA THR A 18 1.40 9.89 8.23
C THR A 18 0.85 9.18 7.00
N PHE A 19 1.70 8.43 6.30
CA PHE A 19 1.32 7.58 5.16
C PHE A 19 0.28 6.54 5.55
N ARG A 20 0.48 5.83 6.68
CA ARG A 20 -0.47 4.84 7.23
C ARG A 20 -1.83 5.49 7.52
N VAL A 21 -1.86 6.61 8.24
CA VAL A 21 -3.09 7.30 8.63
C VAL A 21 -3.89 7.72 7.41
N MET A 22 -3.25 8.31 6.41
CA MET A 22 -3.93 8.74 5.18
C MET A 22 -4.51 7.56 4.39
N LEU A 23 -3.75 6.47 4.27
CA LEU A 23 -4.24 5.26 3.60
C LEU A 23 -5.33 4.54 4.39
N SER A 24 -5.24 4.51 5.73
CA SER A 24 -6.31 4.01 6.60
C SER A 24 -7.60 4.78 6.35
N GLY A 25 -7.55 6.12 6.42
CA GLY A 25 -8.70 6.99 6.15
C GLY A 25 -9.27 6.77 4.75
N TYR A 26 -8.40 6.65 3.74
CA TYR A 26 -8.82 6.27 2.40
C TYR A 26 -9.56 4.93 2.38
N PHE A 27 -9.01 3.86 2.97
CA PHE A 27 -9.66 2.56 2.99
C PHE A 27 -10.98 2.57 3.77
N GLN A 28 -11.08 3.32 4.86
CA GLN A 28 -12.31 3.49 5.64
C GLN A 28 -13.43 4.13 4.80
N VAL A 29 -13.12 5.22 4.09
CA VAL A 29 -14.08 5.84 3.14
C VAL A 29 -14.52 4.83 2.10
N LYS A 30 -13.58 4.03 1.57
CA LYS A 30 -13.87 3.01 0.56
C LYS A 30 -14.66 1.81 1.06
N VAL A 31 -14.53 1.48 2.34
CA VAL A 31 -15.38 0.50 3.03
C VAL A 31 -16.80 1.04 3.20
N ALA A 32 -16.94 2.29 3.64
CA ALA A 32 -18.23 2.95 3.84
C ALA A 32 -19.03 3.06 2.52
N GLU A 33 -18.38 3.50 1.43
CA GLU A 33 -18.97 3.60 0.08
C GLU A 33 -19.52 2.25 -0.42
N ARG A 34 -18.91 1.13 -0.03
CA ARG A 34 -19.31 -0.21 -0.48
C ARG A 34 -20.47 -0.81 0.32
N GLY A 35 -20.83 -0.24 1.47
CA GLY A 35 -22.05 -0.58 2.22
C GLY A 35 -22.22 -2.06 2.63
N CYS A 36 -21.15 -2.84 2.80
CA CYS A 36 -21.24 -4.31 2.93
C CYS A 36 -20.38 -4.92 4.06
N ALA A 37 -20.35 -4.30 5.24
CA ALA A 37 -19.86 -4.98 6.45
C ALA A 37 -21.05 -5.71 7.15
N PRO A 38 -20.87 -6.96 7.63
CA PRO A 38 -19.68 -7.81 7.51
C PRO A 38 -19.52 -8.44 6.12
N PHE A 39 -18.28 -8.55 5.64
CA PHE A 39 -17.99 -9.07 4.30
C PHE A 39 -17.98 -10.61 4.30
N LYS A 40 -18.65 -11.23 3.32
CA LYS A 40 -18.63 -12.71 3.13
C LYS A 40 -17.27 -13.25 2.66
N ARG A 41 -16.41 -12.40 2.10
CA ARG A 41 -15.09 -12.72 1.55
C ARG A 41 -14.18 -11.50 1.64
N ARG A 42 -12.86 -11.69 1.62
CA ARG A 42 -11.90 -10.58 1.57
C ARG A 42 -12.24 -9.65 0.40
N PRO A 43 -12.58 -8.38 0.64
CA PRO A 43 -12.83 -7.45 -0.44
C PRO A 43 -11.53 -7.13 -1.17
N ARG A 44 -11.60 -7.01 -2.50
CA ARG A 44 -10.48 -6.53 -3.30
C ARG A 44 -10.31 -5.04 -3.05
N MET A 45 -9.43 -4.71 -2.11
CA MET A 45 -9.02 -3.35 -1.76
C MET A 45 -7.50 -3.31 -1.66
N ALA A 46 -6.87 -2.55 -2.53
CA ALA A 46 -5.44 -2.26 -2.49
C ALA A 46 -5.17 -0.97 -3.26
N ALA A 47 -4.26 -0.12 -2.80
CA ALA A 47 -3.70 0.95 -3.61
C ALA A 47 -2.43 0.43 -4.29
N ARG A 48 -2.20 0.79 -5.55
CA ARG A 48 -0.90 0.59 -6.21
C ARG A 48 -0.26 1.94 -6.45
N LEU A 49 0.90 2.13 -5.87
CA LEU A 49 1.60 3.40 -5.84
C LEU A 49 2.98 3.21 -6.48
N PRO A 50 3.13 3.49 -7.78
CA PRO A 50 4.43 3.43 -8.43
C PRO A 50 5.35 4.55 -7.97
N HIS A 51 6.58 4.19 -7.61
CA HIS A 51 7.63 5.13 -7.21
C HIS A 51 9.01 4.50 -7.44
N GLY A 52 9.89 5.24 -8.11
CA GLY A 52 11.17 4.71 -8.61
C GLY A 52 10.97 3.47 -9.49
N ASP A 53 11.77 2.44 -9.24
CA ASP A 53 11.69 1.15 -9.94
C ASP A 53 10.67 0.16 -9.33
N TYR A 54 9.90 0.62 -8.34
CA TYR A 54 8.99 -0.21 -7.58
C TYR A 54 7.52 0.17 -7.80
N VAL A 55 6.67 -0.84 -7.66
CA VAL A 55 5.24 -0.65 -7.42
C VAL A 55 4.92 -1.07 -6.00
N PHE A 56 4.50 -0.10 -5.18
CA PHE A 56 4.08 -0.36 -3.81
C PHE A 56 2.60 -0.75 -3.79
N SER A 57 2.33 -2.03 -3.58
CA SER A 57 0.98 -2.56 -3.41
C SER A 57 0.60 -2.50 -1.95
N VAL A 58 -0.29 -1.57 -1.62
CA VAL A 58 -0.71 -1.25 -0.26
C VAL A 58 -2.12 -1.79 0.00
N ARG A 59 -2.33 -2.54 1.07
CA ARG A 59 -3.62 -3.17 1.37
C ARG A 59 -3.96 -3.08 2.87
N PRO A 60 -5.23 -2.86 3.23
CA PRO A 60 -5.65 -3.02 4.62
C PRO A 60 -5.53 -4.49 5.03
N SER A 61 -5.31 -4.71 6.33
CA SER A 61 -5.31 -6.02 6.93
C SER A 61 -6.70 -6.64 6.86
N TRP A 62 -6.74 -7.96 6.77
CA TRP A 62 -7.96 -8.74 6.69
C TRP A 62 -7.89 -9.88 7.68
N ASP A 63 -8.77 -9.86 8.67
CA ASP A 63 -8.99 -10.99 9.56
C ASP A 63 -10.36 -11.60 9.23
N ARG A 64 -10.34 -12.78 8.56
CA ARG A 64 -11.43 -13.72 8.21
C ARG A 64 -12.81 -13.18 7.78
N ARG A 65 -13.37 -12.18 8.45
CA ARG A 65 -14.67 -11.51 8.20
C ARG A 65 -14.63 -9.98 8.30
N SER A 66 -13.54 -9.39 8.81
CA SER A 66 -13.38 -7.94 8.98
C SER A 66 -12.14 -7.42 8.27
N LEU A 67 -12.28 -6.23 7.70
CA LEU A 67 -11.15 -5.41 7.31
C LEU A 67 -10.72 -4.57 8.50
N ASP A 68 -9.44 -4.62 8.82
CA ASP A 68 -8.82 -3.65 9.70
C ASP A 68 -8.07 -2.65 8.83
N CYS A 69 -8.64 -1.44 8.70
CA CYS A 69 -8.04 -0.37 7.89
C CYS A 69 -6.88 0.30 8.61
N GLU A 70 -6.77 0.14 9.94
CA GLU A 70 -5.71 0.75 10.74
C GLU A 70 -4.37 0.02 10.58
N ILE A 71 -4.41 -1.23 10.14
CA ILE A 71 -3.24 -2.03 9.82
C ILE A 71 -3.10 -2.08 8.30
N VAL A 72 -1.99 -1.58 7.79
CA VAL A 72 -1.72 -1.48 6.36
C VAL A 72 -0.50 -2.33 6.00
N THR A 73 -0.65 -3.27 5.08
CA THR A 73 0.46 -4.02 4.51
C THR A 73 0.91 -3.39 3.20
N VAL A 74 2.19 -3.11 3.08
CA VAL A 74 2.88 -2.57 1.90
C VAL A 74 3.77 -3.66 1.31
N GLU A 75 3.57 -3.99 0.05
CA GLU A 75 4.43 -4.90 -0.71
C GLU A 75 5.17 -4.09 -1.78
N ALA A 76 6.52 -4.10 -1.72
CA ALA A 76 7.35 -3.50 -2.75
C ALA A 76 7.62 -4.54 -3.85
N ILE A 77 7.12 -4.27 -5.07
CA ILE A 77 7.24 -5.16 -6.22
C ILE A 77 8.19 -4.53 -7.23
N PHE A 78 9.28 -5.22 -7.52
CA PHE A 78 10.31 -4.87 -8.50
C PHE A 78 10.16 -5.76 -9.76
N GLN A 79 10.43 -5.22 -10.94
CA GLN A 79 10.47 -5.95 -12.23
C GLN A 79 9.40 -7.06 -12.37
N GLN A 80 8.15 -6.64 -12.51
CA GLN A 80 6.95 -7.45 -12.81
C GLN A 80 6.57 -8.58 -11.83
N ASP A 81 7.42 -9.07 -10.92
CA ASP A 81 7.02 -10.04 -9.89
C ASP A 81 8.00 -10.26 -8.72
N ILE A 82 9.13 -9.55 -8.67
CA ILE A 82 10.10 -9.72 -7.57
C ILE A 82 9.59 -8.94 -6.35
N ARG A 83 9.17 -9.66 -5.30
CA ARG A 83 8.83 -9.03 -4.02
C ARG A 83 10.11 -8.66 -3.28
N ALA A 84 10.44 -7.38 -3.29
CA ALA A 84 11.62 -6.84 -2.63
C ALA A 84 11.44 -6.73 -1.11
N MET A 85 10.24 -6.35 -0.67
CA MET A 85 9.92 -6.10 0.73
C MET A 85 8.43 -6.32 1.01
N VAL A 86 8.12 -6.85 2.19
CA VAL A 86 6.77 -6.78 2.78
C VAL A 86 6.87 -6.09 4.14
N LEU A 87 6.24 -4.93 4.22
CA LEU A 87 6.19 -4.06 5.38
C LEU A 87 4.75 -3.99 5.91
N THR A 88 4.57 -4.14 7.21
CA THR A 88 3.29 -3.86 7.88
C THR A 88 3.41 -2.57 8.66
N LEU A 89 2.46 -1.67 8.51
CA LEU A 89 2.33 -0.44 9.27
C LEU A 89 1.09 -0.56 10.16
N ASP A 90 1.29 -0.64 11.46
CA ASP A 90 0.21 -0.66 12.45
C ASP A 90 0.41 0.43 13.52
N ARG A 91 -0.41 0.41 14.57
CA ARG A 91 -0.33 1.38 15.68
C ARG A 91 0.91 1.23 16.57
N LYS A 92 1.60 0.09 16.49
CA LYS A 92 2.84 -0.17 17.21
C LYS A 92 4.06 0.28 16.41
N GLY A 93 3.90 0.41 15.09
CA GLY A 93 4.91 0.95 14.20
C GLY A 93 5.08 0.11 12.93
N PRO A 94 6.13 0.39 12.14
CA PRO A 94 6.51 -0.44 11.01
C PRO A 94 7.09 -1.78 11.46
N HIS A 95 6.77 -2.84 10.72
CA HIS A 95 7.35 -4.16 10.90
C HIS A 95 7.57 -4.85 9.56
N ILE A 96 8.83 -5.15 9.26
CA ILE A 96 9.20 -5.91 8.07
C ILE A 96 9.02 -7.42 8.32
N SER A 97 8.25 -8.07 7.45
CA SER A 97 7.91 -9.50 7.56
C SER A 97 8.54 -10.40 6.49
N MET A 98 9.00 -9.83 5.37
CA MET A 98 9.67 -10.57 4.30
C MET A 98 10.59 -9.65 3.50
N LEU A 99 11.78 -10.16 3.15
CA LEU A 99 12.81 -9.42 2.42
C LEU A 99 13.43 -10.25 1.30
N SER A 100 13.70 -9.58 0.18
CA SER A 100 14.76 -10.01 -0.73
C SER A 100 16.05 -9.30 -0.33
N CYS A 101 17.06 -10.05 0.12
CA CYS A 101 18.35 -9.49 0.57
C CYS A 101 19.03 -8.59 -0.48
N ARG A 102 18.68 -8.74 -1.76
CA ARG A 102 19.28 -7.99 -2.87
C ARG A 102 18.68 -6.60 -3.06
N TYR A 103 17.40 -6.41 -2.71
CA TYR A 103 16.64 -5.22 -3.10
C TYR A 103 15.99 -4.50 -1.90
N VAL A 104 16.12 -5.04 -0.68
CA VAL A 104 15.46 -4.48 0.50
C VAL A 104 15.83 -3.04 0.77
N ASP A 105 17.13 -2.71 0.80
CA ASP A 105 17.57 -1.37 1.23
C ASP A 105 17.10 -0.30 0.24
N ASP A 106 17.18 -0.61 -1.05
CA ASP A 106 16.67 0.24 -2.12
C ASP A 106 15.13 0.37 -2.07
N ALA A 107 14.41 -0.72 -1.77
CA ALA A 107 12.96 -0.68 -1.56
C ALA A 107 12.55 0.16 -0.35
N ILE A 108 13.35 0.15 0.73
CA ILE A 108 13.13 0.99 1.93
C ILE A 108 13.30 2.46 1.58
N ILE A 109 14.39 2.81 0.87
CA ILE A 109 14.64 4.19 0.45
C ILE A 109 13.49 4.71 -0.42
N ASN A 110 13.11 3.94 -1.45
CA ASN A 110 12.00 4.29 -2.33
C ASN A 110 10.65 4.37 -1.59
N PHE A 111 10.43 3.51 -0.59
CA PHE A 111 9.25 3.59 0.26
C PHE A 111 9.23 4.87 1.08
N LEU A 112 10.35 5.25 1.72
CA LEU A 112 10.43 6.46 2.54
C LEU A 112 10.23 7.73 1.71
N GLU A 113 10.77 7.76 0.49
CA GLU A 113 10.50 8.84 -0.46
C GLU A 113 9.02 8.91 -0.84
N LEU A 114 8.40 7.76 -1.14
CA LEU A 114 6.95 7.70 -1.39
C LEU A 114 6.16 8.18 -0.16
N ALA A 115 6.52 7.74 1.05
CA ALA A 115 5.85 8.11 2.30
C ALA A 115 5.98 9.61 2.61
N ARG A 116 7.11 10.22 2.25
CA ARG A 116 7.31 11.69 2.31
C ARG A 116 6.48 12.44 1.27
N PHE A 117 6.43 11.91 0.05
CA PHE A 117 5.80 12.58 -1.08
C PHE A 117 4.27 12.45 -1.06
N PHE A 118 3.74 11.32 -0.57
CA PHE A 118 2.33 10.99 -0.62
C PHE A 118 1.42 11.97 0.14
N PRO A 119 1.75 12.45 1.35
CA PRO A 119 0.94 13.46 2.03
C PRO A 119 0.88 14.80 1.30
N LEU A 120 1.94 15.16 0.58
CA LEU A 120 2.04 16.41 -0.16
C LEU A 120 1.23 16.36 -1.45
N MET A 121 1.27 15.22 -2.16
CA MET A 121 0.63 15.05 -3.46
C MET A 121 -0.04 13.68 -3.62
N PRO A 122 -1.07 13.37 -2.81
CA PRO A 122 -1.68 12.03 -2.80
C PRO A 122 -2.28 11.67 -4.15
N TRP A 123 -2.92 12.64 -4.81
CA TRP A 123 -3.52 12.50 -6.14
C TRP A 123 -2.50 12.09 -7.20
N THR A 124 -1.29 12.63 -7.13
CA THR A 124 -0.21 12.32 -8.08
C THR A 124 0.28 10.89 -7.89
N CYS A 125 0.46 10.44 -6.65
CA CYS A 125 0.84 9.04 -6.36
C CYS A 125 -0.22 8.05 -6.85
N PHE A 126 -1.48 8.41 -6.64
CA PHE A 126 -2.61 7.64 -7.12
C PHE A 126 -2.71 7.62 -8.66
N ALA A 127 -2.43 8.74 -9.33
CA ALA A 127 -2.47 8.86 -10.79
C ALA A 127 -1.33 8.09 -11.50
N ARG A 128 -0.23 7.78 -10.81
CA ARG A 128 0.88 7.00 -11.39
C ARG A 128 0.57 5.53 -11.64
N SER A 129 -0.56 5.01 -11.13
CA SER A 129 -1.04 3.64 -11.41
C SER A 129 -1.23 3.45 -12.91
N THR A 130 -0.28 2.76 -13.55
CA THR A 130 -0.17 2.60 -15.01
C THR A 130 -1.39 1.93 -15.61
N ASP A 131 -2.10 1.16 -14.79
CA ASP A 131 -3.17 0.38 -15.30
C ASP A 131 -4.24 0.09 -14.24
N ARG A 132 -5.20 0.99 -14.01
CA ARG A 132 -6.46 0.89 -13.20
C ARG A 132 -6.64 2.12 -12.33
N CYS A 133 -7.90 2.52 -12.16
CA CYS A 133 -8.27 3.69 -11.39
C CYS A 133 -7.94 3.53 -9.89
N CYS A 134 -7.25 4.52 -9.32
CA CYS A 134 -6.86 4.69 -7.92
C CYS A 134 -8.00 5.05 -6.97
N ILE A 135 -9.19 5.19 -7.54
CA ILE A 135 -10.43 5.53 -6.89
C ILE A 135 -11.52 4.56 -7.42
N CYS A 136 -11.38 3.26 -7.70
CA CYS A 136 -12.52 2.29 -7.97
C CYS A 136 -11.98 0.93 -8.36
N GLY A 137 -10.86 0.99 -9.05
CA GLY A 137 -10.05 -0.15 -9.34
C GLY A 137 -10.48 -0.77 -10.63
N ARG A 138 -11.46 -0.23 -11.36
CA ARG A 138 -11.79 -0.89 -12.61
C ARG A 138 -10.64 -0.84 -13.60
N VAL A 139 -10.69 -1.89 -14.41
CA VAL A 139 -9.83 -2.04 -15.57
C VAL A 139 -10.23 -0.87 -16.49
N LEU A 140 -9.41 0.18 -16.70
CA LEU A 140 -9.57 1.03 -17.90
C LEU A 140 -9.70 0.07 -19.10
N THR A 141 -10.71 0.11 -19.94
CA THR A 141 -10.87 -0.96 -20.96
C THR A 141 -9.79 -0.93 -22.06
N ASP A 142 -8.85 0.00 -21.93
CA ASP A 142 -7.56 0.18 -22.58
C ASP A 142 -6.43 -0.45 -21.69
N PRO A 143 -5.29 -0.96 -22.22
CA PRO A 143 -4.12 -1.43 -21.46
C PRO A 143 -3.75 -0.68 -20.15
N VAL A 144 -4.22 0.55 -19.99
CA VAL A 144 -4.31 1.38 -18.78
C VAL A 144 -5.13 0.74 -17.62
N SER A 145 -5.12 -0.58 -17.39
CA SER A 145 -6.07 -1.27 -16.48
C SER A 145 -5.85 -2.62 -15.74
N ARG A 146 -4.69 -3.00 -15.16
CA ARG A 146 -4.46 -4.26 -14.43
C ARG A 146 -4.25 -4.28 -12.87
N ALA A 147 -4.55 -3.25 -12.06
CA ALA A 147 -4.61 -3.31 -10.57
C ALA A 147 -5.86 -2.72 -9.82
N ARG A 148 -6.84 -3.53 -9.33
CA ARG A 148 -8.20 -3.01 -8.93
C ARG A 148 -8.20 -2.53 -7.47
N GLY A 149 -7.99 -1.22 -7.21
CA GLY A 149 -8.12 -0.51 -5.91
C GLY A 149 -9.30 0.48 -5.80
N VAL A 150 -10.00 0.60 -4.67
CA VAL A 150 -11.39 1.13 -4.56
C VAL A 150 -11.63 2.66 -4.74
N GLY A 151 -12.89 3.03 -5.11
CA GLY A 151 -13.57 4.35 -5.24
C GLY A 151 -14.68 4.47 -6.33
N PRO A 152 -15.12 5.68 -6.78
CA PRO A 152 -16.34 5.89 -7.55
C PRO A 152 -16.15 5.89 -9.07
N GLU A 153 -17.07 5.24 -9.79
CA GLU A 153 -17.33 5.38 -11.23
C GLU A 153 -16.08 5.46 -12.15
N CYS A 154 -15.26 4.41 -12.17
CA CYS A 154 -14.71 3.85 -13.41
C CYS A 154 -14.90 2.35 -13.33
#